data_AF-A0A1V9YFC7-F1
#
_entry.id   AF-A0A1V9YFC7-F1
#
_cell.length_a   1.000
_cell.length_b   1.000
_cell.length_c   1.000
_cell.angle_alpha   90.00
_cell.angle_beta   90.00
_cell.angle_gamma   90.00
#
_symmetry.space_group_name_H-M   'P 1'
#
loop_
_entity.id
_entity.type
_entity.pdbx_description
1 polymer ?
#
loop_
_entity_poly.entity_id
_entity_poly.type
_entity_poly.pdbx_seq_one_letter_code
_entity_poly.pdbx_strand_id
1 'polypeptide(L)'
;MITLRRSVLLVDNFKEHVSDASYDYMWTNVESEIVALPPNCTSVAQPLDVGVMGVFKAKLRRLWLKTQQFTTQRLTNDELPLNELYKPGMKYR
;
A
#
# COMPACT_ATOMS: atom_id res chain seq x y z
N MET A 1 -39.63 7.53 0.93
CA MET A 1 -38.76 6.35 0.79
C MET A 1 -37.44 6.82 0.22
N ILE A 2 -36.39 6.91 1.04
CA ILE A 2 -35.05 7.31 0.57
C ILE A 2 -34.42 6.04 0.00
N THR A 3 -34.28 5.95 -1.32
CA THR A 3 -33.52 4.87 -1.95
C THR A 3 -32.05 5.09 -1.63
N LEU A 4 -31.49 4.33 -0.69
CA LEU A 4 -30.05 4.30 -0.48
C LEU A 4 -29.42 3.83 -1.79
N ARG A 5 -28.58 4.68 -2.39
CA ARG A 5 -27.80 4.27 -3.57
C ARG A 5 -26.82 3.20 -3.13
N ARG A 6 -26.77 2.08 -3.87
CA ARG A 6 -25.80 1.02 -3.64
C ARG A 6 -24.39 1.59 -3.73
N SER A 7 -23.53 1.19 -2.81
CA SER A 7 -22.13 1.58 -2.84
C SER A 7 -21.38 0.78 -3.90
N VAL A 8 -20.33 1.36 -4.45
CA VAL A 8 -19.47 0.70 -5.45
C VAL A 8 -18.11 0.45 -4.83
N LEU A 9 -17.69 -0.80 -4.82
CA LEU A 9 -16.37 -1.25 -4.38
C LEU A 9 -15.47 -1.42 -5.60
N LEU A 10 -14.56 -0.48 -5.80
CA LEU A 10 -13.55 -0.54 -6.85
C LEU A 10 -12.36 -1.40 -6.38
N VAL A 11 -12.05 -2.48 -7.10
CA VAL A 11 -10.98 -3.44 -6.77
C VAL A 11 -10.03 -3.64 -7.94
N ASP A 12 -8.81 -4.12 -7.66
CA ASP A 12 -7.94 -4.64 -8.72
C ASP A 12 -8.46 -5.99 -9.25
N ASN A 13 -7.89 -6.43 -10.36
CA ASN A 13 -8.27 -7.70 -11.00
C ASN A 13 -7.60 -8.93 -10.36
N PHE A 14 -7.35 -8.90 -9.04
CA PHE A 14 -6.88 -10.06 -8.32
C PHE A 14 -7.99 -11.12 -8.32
N LYS A 15 -7.67 -12.38 -8.65
CA LYS A 15 -8.68 -13.41 -8.96
C LYS A 15 -9.66 -13.63 -7.81
N GLU A 16 -9.17 -13.51 -6.59
CA GLU A 16 -9.90 -13.68 -5.35
C GLU A 16 -10.86 -12.50 -5.11
N HIS A 17 -10.54 -11.29 -5.59
CA HIS A 17 -11.44 -10.13 -5.50
C HIS A 17 -12.58 -10.21 -6.53
N VAL A 18 -12.33 -10.80 -7.69
CA VAL A 18 -13.29 -10.87 -8.81
C VAL A 18 -13.87 -12.26 -9.03
N SER A 19 -13.85 -13.11 -7.99
CA SER A 19 -14.45 -14.44 -8.04
C SER A 19 -15.97 -14.38 -8.01
N ASP A 20 -16.65 -15.37 -8.59
CA ASP A 20 -18.12 -15.45 -8.56
C ASP A 20 -18.66 -15.42 -7.12
N ALA A 21 -17.96 -16.07 -6.19
CA ALA A 21 -18.30 -16.05 -4.76
C ALA A 21 -18.21 -14.63 -4.16
N SER A 22 -17.24 -13.83 -4.59
CA SER A 22 -17.07 -12.45 -4.13
C SER A 22 -18.21 -11.56 -4.63
N TYR A 23 -18.60 -11.71 -5.91
CA TYR A 23 -19.75 -10.98 -6.48
C TYR A 23 -21.06 -11.38 -5.80
N ASP A 24 -21.29 -12.69 -5.60
CA ASP A 24 -22.51 -13.20 -4.96
C ASP A 24 -22.64 -12.70 -3.52
N TYR A 25 -21.55 -12.74 -2.74
CA TYR A 25 -21.54 -12.22 -1.38
C TYR A 25 -21.78 -10.70 -1.32
N MET A 26 -21.12 -9.93 -2.20
CA MET A 26 -21.30 -8.46 -2.22
C MET A 26 -22.72 -8.06 -2.61
N TRP A 27 -23.33 -8.79 -3.53
CA TRP A 27 -24.72 -8.57 -3.93
C TRP A 27 -25.71 -8.96 -2.82
N THR A 28 -25.54 -10.14 -2.24
CA THR A 28 -26.53 -10.74 -1.32
C THR A 28 -26.41 -10.22 0.11
N ASN A 29 -25.19 -9.97 0.60
CA ASN A 29 -24.95 -9.63 2.01
C ASN A 29 -24.62 -8.14 2.23
N VAL A 30 -23.97 -7.49 1.25
CA VAL A 30 -23.48 -6.11 1.39
C VAL A 30 -24.31 -5.11 0.58
N GLU A 31 -25.18 -5.61 -0.31
CA GLU A 31 -26.02 -4.81 -1.22
C GLU A 31 -25.20 -3.78 -2.01
N SER A 32 -24.00 -4.16 -2.45
CA SER A 32 -23.04 -3.27 -3.11
C SER A 32 -22.45 -3.93 -4.36
N GLU A 33 -21.94 -3.11 -5.27
CA GLU A 33 -21.42 -3.57 -6.57
C GLU A 33 -19.90 -3.61 -6.56
N ILE A 34 -19.31 -4.71 -7.02
CA ILE A 34 -17.87 -4.78 -7.28
C ILE A 34 -17.62 -4.25 -8.71
N VAL A 35 -16.65 -3.35 -8.84
CA VAL A 35 -16.12 -2.92 -10.13
C VAL A 35 -14.64 -3.28 -10.19
N ALA A 36 -14.29 -4.19 -11.08
CA ALA A 36 -12.91 -4.58 -11.32
C ALA A 36 -12.22 -3.62 -12.27
N LEU A 37 -11.02 -3.16 -11.91
CA LEU A 37 -10.16 -2.43 -12.83
C LEU A 37 -9.64 -3.35 -13.94
N PRO A 38 -9.36 -2.82 -15.14
CA PRO A 38 -8.70 -3.61 -16.18
C PRO A 38 -7.38 -4.21 -15.68
N PRO A 39 -6.99 -5.40 -16.16
CA PRO A 39 -5.72 -6.01 -15.80
C PRO A 39 -4.54 -5.05 -16.02
N ASN A 40 -3.58 -5.05 -15.08
CA ASN A 40 -2.37 -4.22 -15.11
C ASN A 40 -2.60 -2.70 -15.00
N CYS A 41 -3.81 -2.24 -14.66
CA CYS A 41 -4.09 -0.82 -14.45
C CYS A 41 -3.96 -0.36 -13.00
N THR A 42 -3.66 -1.24 -12.04
CA THR A 42 -3.62 -0.92 -10.60
C THR A 42 -2.71 0.27 -10.28
N SER A 43 -1.52 0.34 -10.89
CA SER A 43 -0.55 1.42 -10.65
C SER A 43 -0.95 2.79 -11.20
N VAL A 44 -1.99 2.86 -12.03
CA VAL A 44 -2.41 4.09 -12.74
C VAL A 44 -3.86 4.47 -12.42
N ALA A 45 -4.73 3.47 -12.24
CA ALA A 45 -6.17 3.66 -12.11
C ALA A 45 -6.69 3.35 -10.71
N GLN A 46 -5.96 2.60 -9.87
CA GLN A 46 -6.43 2.31 -8.51
C GLN A 46 -6.17 3.52 -7.60
N PRO A 47 -7.22 4.15 -7.04
CA PRO A 47 -7.06 5.33 -6.19
C PRO A 47 -6.23 5.07 -4.94
N LEU A 48 -6.33 3.86 -4.38
CA LEU A 48 -5.51 3.45 -3.24
C LEU A 48 -4.02 3.47 -3.59
N ASP A 49 -3.62 2.92 -4.73
CA ASP A 49 -2.20 2.87 -5.11
C ASP A 49 -1.64 4.23 -5.53
N VAL A 50 -2.39 4.95 -6.38
CA VAL A 50 -1.94 6.23 -6.93
C VAL A 50 -2.03 7.34 -5.88
N GLY A 51 -3.15 7.45 -5.20
CA GLY A 51 -3.44 8.56 -4.29
C GLY A 51 -2.89 8.35 -2.88
N VAL A 52 -3.02 7.14 -2.33
CA VAL A 52 -2.71 6.89 -0.92
C VAL A 52 -1.32 6.26 -0.75
N MET A 53 -1.05 5.16 -1.46
CA MET A 53 0.19 4.41 -1.29
C MET A 53 1.42 5.21 -1.72
N GLY A 54 1.31 6.06 -2.75
CA GLY A 54 2.39 6.95 -3.16
C GLY A 54 2.87 7.87 -2.02
N VAL A 55 1.93 8.59 -1.40
CA VAL A 55 2.20 9.49 -0.27
C VAL A 55 2.67 8.72 0.96
N PHE A 56 2.02 7.59 1.26
CA PHE A 56 2.39 6.72 2.38
C PHE A 56 3.84 6.22 2.26
N LYS A 57 4.22 5.67 1.09
CA LYS A 57 5.59 5.21 0.81
C LYS A 57 6.60 6.36 0.89
N ALA A 58 6.25 7.56 0.43
CA ALA A 58 7.11 8.74 0.55
C ALA A 58 7.35 9.14 2.01
N LYS A 59 6.31 9.09 2.86
CA LYS A 59 6.43 9.36 4.30
C LYS A 59 7.33 8.34 4.97
N LEU A 60 7.16 7.05 4.68
CA LEU A 60 8.02 5.99 5.23
C LEU A 60 9.48 6.19 4.80
N ARG A 61 9.74 6.51 3.53
CA ARG A 61 11.10 6.84 3.05
C ARG A 61 11.71 8.02 3.80
N ARG A 62 10.94 9.09 4.02
CA ARG A 62 11.41 10.26 4.78
C ARG A 62 11.75 9.90 6.23
N LEU A 63 10.90 9.10 6.89
CA LEU A 63 11.15 8.64 8.26
C LEU A 63 12.39 7.75 8.32
N TRP A 64 12.54 6.83 7.37
CA TRP A 64 13.71 5.98 7.23
C TRP A 64 15.00 6.78 7.09
N LEU A 65 15.04 7.76 6.18
CA LEU A 65 16.21 8.63 5.99
C LEU A 65 16.55 9.44 7.25
N LYS A 66 15.54 9.92 7.99
CA LYS A 66 15.76 10.59 9.27
C LYS A 66 16.41 9.66 10.28
N THR A 67 15.90 8.43 10.46
CA THR A 67 16.54 7.45 11.35
C THR A 67 17.97 7.15 10.95
N GLN A 68 18.25 7.01 9.65
CA GLN A 68 19.62 6.80 9.17
C GLN A 68 20.52 7.99 9.51
N GLN A 69 20.07 9.23 9.32
CA GLN A 69 20.83 10.43 9.69
C GLN A 69 21.10 10.52 11.20
N PHE A 70 20.12 10.20 12.04
CA PHE A 70 20.31 10.16 13.50
C PHE A 70 21.27 9.04 13.91
N THR A 71 21.20 7.87 13.28
CA THR A 71 22.15 6.78 13.50
C THR A 71 23.56 7.23 13.09
N THR A 72 23.74 7.80 11.89
CA THR A 72 25.04 8.31 11.44
C THR A 72 25.59 9.39 12.37
N GLN A 73 24.78 10.35 12.81
CA GLN A 73 25.20 11.39 13.76
C GLN A 73 25.60 10.81 15.12
N ARG A 74 24.89 9.79 15.61
CA ARG A 74 25.25 9.12 16.87
C ARG A 74 26.58 8.36 16.73
N LEU A 75 26.82 7.70 15.59
CA LEU A 75 28.07 7.00 15.30
C LEU A 75 29.26 7.92 15.02
N THR A 76 29.04 9.18 14.64
CA THR A 76 30.11 10.17 14.50
C THR A 76 30.45 10.88 15.81
N ASN A 77 29.50 10.93 16.76
CA ASN A 77 29.70 11.59 18.06
C ASN A 77 30.19 10.62 19.14
N ASP A 78 29.81 9.34 19.05
CA ASP A 78 30.35 8.25 19.86
C ASP A 78 31.06 7.29 18.89
N GLU A 79 32.38 7.09 19.00
CA GLU A 79 33.23 6.30 18.08
C GLU A 79 32.82 4.81 17.97
N LEU A 80 31.68 4.51 17.37
CA LEU A 80 31.23 3.15 17.07
C LEU A 80 31.33 2.93 15.55
N PRO A 81 32.12 1.94 15.10
CA PRO A 81 32.42 1.79 13.68
C PRO A 81 31.17 1.42 12.87
N LEU A 82 30.97 2.14 11.77
CA LEU A 82 29.84 2.04 10.82
C LEU A 82 29.57 0.61 10.31
N ASN A 83 30.55 -0.28 10.43
CA ASN A 83 30.62 -1.61 9.83
C ASN A 83 29.74 -2.65 10.54
N GLU A 84 29.27 -2.38 11.76
CA GLU A 84 28.44 -3.34 12.52
C GLU A 84 26.94 -3.09 12.37
N LEU A 85 26.52 -1.88 11.97
CA LEU A 85 25.11 -1.51 11.83
C LEU A 85 24.58 -1.57 10.40
N TYR A 86 25.47 -1.47 9.41
CA TYR A 86 25.13 -1.63 7.99
C TYR A 86 25.83 -2.86 7.43
N LYS A 87 25.08 -3.94 7.18
CA LYS A 87 25.55 -5.05 6.34
C LYS A 87 25.25 -4.72 4.88
N PRO A 88 26.26 -4.41 4.05
CA PRO A 88 26.04 -4.16 2.62
C PRO A 88 25.45 -5.43 1.99
N GLY A 89 24.23 -5.35 1.48
CA GLY A 89 23.55 -6.49 0.84
C GLY A 89 22.16 -6.84 1.39
N MET A 90 21.66 -6.17 2.43
CA MET A 90 20.23 -6.28 2.80
C MET A 90 19.36 -5.61 1.73
N LYS A 91 18.95 -6.40 0.73
CA LYS A 91 17.86 -6.02 -0.18
C LYS A 91 16.56 -6.12 0.61
N TYR A 92 16.02 -4.99 1.03
CA TYR A 92 14.62 -4.94 1.45
C TYR A 92 13.78 -5.15 0.20
N ARG A 93 13.17 -6.33 0.15
CA ARG A 93 12.34 -6.81 -0.95
C ARG A 93 11.01 -6.07 -0.99
#